data_AF-A0A957THQ4-F1
#
_entry.id   AF-A0A957THQ4-F1
#
_cell.length_a   1.000
_cell.length_b   1.000
_cell.length_c   1.000
_cell.angle_alpha   90.00
_cell.angle_beta   90.00
_cell.angle_gamma   90.00
#
_symmetry.space_group_name_H-M   'P 1'
#
loop_
_entity.id
_entity.type
_entity.pdbx_description
1 polymer ?
#
loop_
_entity_poly.entity_id
_entity_poly.type
_entity_poly.pdbx_seq_one_letter_code
_entity_poly.pdbx_strand_id
1 'polypeptide(L)'
;MPISTSSFGDDRDSRYSEYQSEDDYEAETMEFPEVTADDAEAYLKRLGGGVEEKHKRVEGIGWKALIDEIDGGVAVTFQAHDELLDDLIRRFEEWVDRGL
;
A
#
# COMPACT_ATOMS: atom_id res chain seq x y z
N MET A 1 -18.57 -20.19 33.80
CA MET A 1 -19.00 -18.82 33.42
C MET A 1 -18.71 -17.90 34.59
N PRO A 2 -18.15 -16.70 34.39
CA PRO A 2 -18.76 -15.62 33.61
C PRO A 2 -17.99 -15.21 32.33
N ILE A 3 -18.71 -14.49 31.46
CA ILE A 3 -18.36 -13.94 30.15
C ILE A 3 -18.72 -12.45 30.22
N SER A 4 -17.84 -11.55 29.76
CA SER A 4 -18.15 -10.18 29.26
C SER A 4 -16.82 -9.50 28.91
N THR A 5 -16.58 -8.78 27.81
CA THR A 5 -17.27 -8.50 26.54
C THR A 5 -16.28 -7.68 25.69
N SER A 6 -16.33 -7.88 24.36
CA SER A 6 -15.89 -6.94 23.30
C SER A 6 -14.39 -6.80 23.00
N SER A 7 -13.95 -7.48 21.94
CA SER A 7 -13.37 -6.76 20.81
C SER A 7 -13.89 -7.40 19.53
N PHE A 8 -14.88 -6.75 18.94
CA PHE A 8 -15.29 -6.94 17.56
C PHE A 8 -14.23 -6.19 16.73
N GLY A 9 -13.49 -6.88 15.87
CA GLY A 9 -12.42 -6.26 15.10
C GLY A 9 -11.56 -7.30 14.39
N ASP A 10 -12.16 -7.90 13.36
CA ASP A 10 -11.50 -8.37 12.15
C ASP A 10 -10.35 -9.40 12.28
N ASP A 11 -10.74 -10.68 12.28
CA ASP A 11 -9.95 -11.74 11.66
C ASP A 11 -9.78 -11.42 10.17
N ARG A 12 -8.67 -10.79 9.72
CA ARG A 12 -8.21 -11.02 8.32
C ARG A 12 -6.82 -10.65 7.81
N ASP A 13 -5.90 -9.99 8.52
CA ASP A 13 -4.62 -9.63 7.86
C ASP A 13 -3.34 -10.07 8.57
N SER A 14 -3.15 -11.38 8.69
CA SER A 14 -1.91 -11.95 9.26
C SER A 14 -1.31 -13.06 8.39
N ARG A 15 -1.37 -12.92 7.05
CA ARG A 15 -0.92 -13.97 6.13
C ARG A 15 0.06 -13.57 5.01
N TYR A 16 0.73 -12.43 5.12
CA TYR A 16 1.83 -12.08 4.22
C TYR A 16 3.03 -11.54 5.02
N SER A 17 3.64 -12.40 5.85
CA SER A 17 4.87 -12.05 6.57
C SER A 17 5.97 -13.12 6.44
N GLU A 18 5.93 -13.90 5.38
CA GLU A 18 6.91 -14.98 5.13
C GLU A 18 7.37 -15.01 3.67
N TYR A 19 7.80 -13.87 3.10
CA TYR A 19 8.69 -13.90 1.94
C TYR A 19 9.76 -12.82 2.05
N GLN A 20 10.99 -13.32 2.22
CA GLN A 20 12.27 -12.75 1.80
C GLN A 20 12.84 -11.57 2.60
N SER A 21 13.63 -11.95 3.60
CA SER A 21 14.91 -11.29 3.88
C SER A 21 15.77 -11.21 2.61
N GLU A 22 16.51 -10.08 2.48
CA GLU A 22 17.58 -9.75 1.50
C GLU A 22 17.32 -8.66 0.43
N ASP A 23 16.37 -7.75 0.63
CA ASP A 23 16.46 -6.39 0.06
C ASP A 23 16.27 -5.39 1.22
N ASP A 24 17.26 -4.51 1.46
CA ASP A 24 17.18 -3.36 2.38
C ASP A 24 16.18 -2.31 1.83
N TYR A 25 14.92 -2.71 1.69
CA TYR A 25 13.83 -1.79 1.42
C TYR A 25 13.32 -1.25 2.75
N GLU A 26 13.30 0.07 2.84
CA GLU A 26 12.47 0.74 3.82
C GLU A 26 11.02 0.61 3.41
N ALA A 27 10.13 0.49 4.39
CA ALA A 27 8.70 0.33 4.15
C ALA A 27 7.91 1.36 4.94
N GLU A 28 7.02 2.08 4.25
CA GLU A 28 6.12 3.04 4.86
C GLU A 28 4.70 2.85 4.35
N THR A 29 3.75 2.79 5.28
CA THR A 29 2.33 2.62 4.99
C THR A 29 1.61 3.95 5.17
N MET A 30 0.85 4.35 4.15
CA MET A 30 0.05 5.56 4.15
C MET A 30 -1.40 5.26 3.81
N GLU A 31 -2.31 5.96 4.48
CA GLU A 31 -3.75 5.83 4.27
C GLU A 31 -4.25 6.99 3.40
N PHE A 32 -4.94 6.64 2.31
CA PHE A 32 -5.51 7.58 1.37
C PHE A 32 -7.04 7.43 1.39
N PRO A 33 -7.74 8.24 2.21
CA PRO A 33 -9.20 8.26 2.17
C PRO A 33 -9.67 8.78 0.80
N GLU A 34 -10.83 8.33 0.35
CA GLU A 34 -11.43 8.73 -0.93
C GLU A 34 -10.69 8.24 -2.20
N VAL A 35 -9.55 7.55 -2.05
CA VAL A 35 -8.84 6.89 -3.16
C VAL A 35 -9.28 5.43 -3.24
N THR A 36 -9.68 4.98 -4.43
CA THR A 36 -10.02 3.57 -4.66
C THR A 36 -8.78 2.74 -5.01
N ALA A 37 -8.87 1.42 -4.89
CA ALA A 37 -7.77 0.54 -5.30
C ALA A 37 -7.45 0.63 -6.81
N ASP A 38 -8.45 0.96 -7.64
CA ASP A 38 -8.24 1.20 -9.08
C ASP A 38 -7.46 2.50 -9.31
N ASP A 39 -7.81 3.57 -8.60
CA ASP A 39 -7.09 4.85 -8.66
C ASP A 39 -5.66 4.72 -8.16
N ALA A 40 -5.46 4.07 -7.01
CA ALA A 40 -4.13 3.82 -6.45
C ALA A 40 -3.27 2.98 -7.42
N GLU A 41 -3.82 1.92 -8.00
CA GLU A 41 -3.12 1.14 -9.02
C GLU A 41 -2.77 1.99 -10.25
N ALA A 42 -3.70 2.83 -10.71
CA ALA A 42 -3.48 3.72 -11.84
C ALA A 42 -2.37 4.75 -11.56
N TYR A 43 -2.32 5.32 -10.35
CA TYR A 43 -1.27 6.25 -9.94
C TYR A 43 0.09 5.55 -9.85
N LEU A 44 0.16 4.38 -9.22
CA LEU A 44 1.40 3.58 -9.15
C LEU A 44 1.91 3.18 -10.55
N LYS A 45 1.01 2.87 -11.49
CA LYS A 45 1.38 2.67 -12.91
C LYS A 45 1.98 3.92 -13.55
N ARG A 46 1.42 5.09 -13.27
CA ARG A 46 1.95 6.37 -13.79
C ARG A 46 3.35 6.69 -13.23
N LEU A 47 3.68 6.17 -12.05
CA LEU A 47 5.02 6.25 -11.45
C LEU A 47 6.02 5.24 -12.04
N GLY A 48 5.61 4.46 -13.04
CA GLY A 48 6.46 3.47 -13.71
C GLY A 48 6.32 2.05 -13.13
N GLY A 49 5.30 1.80 -12.31
CA GLY A 49 5.00 0.48 -11.77
C GLY A 49 4.28 -0.43 -12.77
N GLY A 50 4.65 -1.70 -12.79
CA GLY A 50 3.91 -2.80 -13.40
C GLY A 50 3.00 -3.48 -12.39
N VAL A 51 1.78 -3.84 -12.78
CA VAL A 51 0.87 -4.59 -11.91
C VAL A 51 1.35 -6.03 -11.81
N GLU A 52 1.73 -6.43 -10.61
CA GLU A 52 2.04 -7.82 -10.29
C GLU A 52 0.76 -8.57 -9.90
N GLU A 53 -0.04 -7.97 -9.01
CA GLU A 53 -1.35 -8.49 -8.62
C GLU A 53 -2.40 -7.36 -8.65
N LYS A 54 -3.46 -7.57 -9.42
CA LYS A 54 -4.46 -6.52 -9.67
C LYS A 54 -5.10 -6.04 -8.36
N HIS A 55 -5.14 -4.72 -8.17
CA HIS A 55 -5.64 -4.01 -6.99
C HIS A 55 -4.95 -4.36 -5.68
N LYS A 56 -3.76 -4.98 -5.75
CA LYS A 56 -3.07 -5.48 -4.55
C LYS A 56 -1.58 -5.23 -4.54
N ARG A 57 -0.89 -5.43 -5.67
CA ARG A 57 0.56 -5.25 -5.74
C ARG A 57 1.00 -4.66 -7.06
N VAL A 58 1.79 -3.59 -6.95
CA VAL A 58 2.45 -2.92 -8.07
C VAL A 58 3.95 -2.89 -7.79
N GLU A 59 4.76 -3.23 -8.79
CA GLU A 59 6.21 -3.26 -8.68
C GLU A 59 6.85 -2.38 -9.75
N GLY A 60 7.76 -1.51 -9.32
CA GLY A 60 8.57 -0.67 -10.19
C GLY A 60 10.05 -0.98 -10.06
N ILE A 61 10.89 -0.21 -10.76
CA ILE A 61 12.34 -0.38 -10.66
C ILE A 61 12.81 0.13 -9.29
N GLY A 62 13.25 -0.78 -8.43
CA GLY A 62 13.78 -0.45 -7.10
C GLY A 62 12.72 -0.07 -6.06
N TRP A 63 11.44 -0.39 -6.33
CA TRP A 63 10.36 -0.24 -5.36
C TRP A 63 9.19 -1.18 -5.65
N LYS A 64 8.37 -1.41 -4.63
CA LYS A 64 7.09 -2.11 -4.72
C LYS A 64 6.08 -1.41 -3.82
N ALA A 65 4.81 -1.50 -4.19
CA ALA A 65 3.71 -0.97 -3.40
C ALA A 65 2.63 -2.03 -3.25
N LEU A 66 2.13 -2.16 -2.03
CA LEU A 66 1.00 -3.02 -1.69
C LEU A 66 -0.21 -2.13 -1.47
N ILE A 67 -1.33 -2.47 -2.08
CA ILE A 67 -2.61 -1.75 -1.94
C ILE A 67 -3.53 -2.63 -1.12
N ASP A 68 -4.03 -2.08 -0.02
CA ASP A 68 -5.02 -2.71 0.84
C ASP A 68 -6.28 -1.84 0.88
N GLU A 69 -7.45 -2.45 0.69
CA GLU A 69 -8.73 -1.73 0.69
C GLU A 69 -9.21 -1.52 2.13
N ILE A 70 -9.36 -0.26 2.55
CA ILE A 70 -9.83 0.12 3.89
C ILE A 70 -11.23 0.78 3.80
N ASP A 71 -11.88 0.96 4.95
CA ASP A 71 -13.22 1.58 4.99
C ASP A 71 -13.16 3.03 4.46
N GLY A 72 -13.67 3.23 3.24
CA GLY A 72 -13.72 4.54 2.60
C GLY A 72 -12.44 4.97 1.86
N GLY A 73 -11.49 4.07 1.61
CA GLY A 73 -10.26 4.39 0.87
C GLY A 73 -9.32 3.21 0.67
N VAL A 74 -8.02 3.50 0.58
CA VAL A 74 -6.97 2.47 0.55
C VAL A 74 -5.81 2.80 1.48
N ALA A 75 -5.16 1.76 2.01
CA ALA A 75 -3.85 1.85 2.61
C ALA A 75 -2.81 1.37 1.59
N VAL A 76 -1.82 2.20 1.28
CA VAL A 76 -0.73 1.85 0.37
C VAL A 76 0.56 1.70 1.18
N THR A 77 1.16 0.53 1.13
CA THR A 77 2.48 0.27 1.72
C THR A 77 3.54 0.37 0.64
N PHE A 78 4.33 1.44 0.67
CA PHE A 78 5.47 1.65 -0.22
C PHE A 78 6.69 0.96 0.36
N GLN A 79 7.43 0.24 -0.48
CA GLN A 79 8.70 -0.38 -0.12
C GLN A 79 9.73 0.00 -1.16
N ALA A 80 10.77 0.73 -0.77
CA ALA A 80 11.80 1.25 -1.67
C ALA A 80 13.12 1.44 -0.92
N HIS A 81 14.23 1.57 -1.65
CA HIS A 81 15.49 1.95 -1.02
C HIS A 81 15.43 3.43 -0.62
N ASP A 82 15.98 3.76 0.55
CA ASP A 82 15.95 5.05 1.27
C ASP A 82 15.74 6.29 0.38
N GLU A 83 16.67 6.57 -0.54
CA GLU A 83 16.62 7.78 -1.40
C GLU A 83 15.40 7.85 -2.34
N LEU A 84 14.73 6.72 -2.59
CA LEU A 84 13.61 6.60 -3.52
C LEU A 84 12.26 6.55 -2.78
N LEU A 85 12.22 6.16 -1.50
CA LEU A 85 10.98 6.02 -0.75
C LEU A 85 10.23 7.37 -0.62
N ASP A 86 10.92 8.40 -0.14
CA ASP A 86 10.34 9.74 0.00
C ASP A 86 9.88 10.34 -1.34
N ASP A 87 10.66 10.19 -2.42
CA ASP A 87 10.29 10.71 -3.75
C ASP A 87 9.09 9.93 -4.33
N LEU A 88 9.02 8.61 -4.11
CA LEU A 88 7.90 7.78 -4.54
C LEU A 88 6.61 8.20 -3.83
N ILE A 89 6.66 8.33 -2.51
CA ILE A 89 5.54 8.74 -1.67
C ILE A 89 5.06 10.13 -2.09
N ARG A 90 5.96 11.10 -2.14
CA ARG A 90 5.64 12.47 -2.54
C ARG A 90 4.95 12.53 -3.90
N ARG A 91 5.48 11.80 -4.89
CA ARG A 91 4.88 11.78 -6.23
C ARG A 91 3.52 11.09 -6.24
N PHE A 92 3.33 10.06 -5.44
CA PHE A 92 2.03 9.42 -5.29
C PHE A 92 1.01 10.40 -4.69
N GLU A 93 1.36 11.11 -3.61
CA GLU A 93 0.54 12.16 -3.01
C GLU A 93 0.19 13.26 -4.02
N GLU A 94 1.15 13.69 -4.84
CA GLU A 94 0.88 14.67 -5.90
C GLU A 94 -0.14 14.17 -6.92
N TRP A 95 -0.21 12.87 -7.21
CA TRP A 95 -1.24 12.31 -8.09
C TRP A 95 -2.60 12.23 -7.41
N VAL A 96 -2.63 11.88 -6.12
CA VAL A 96 -3.86 11.84 -5.32
C VAL A 96 -4.48 13.23 -5.23
N ASP A 97 -3.69 14.26 -4.89
CA ASP A 97 -4.16 15.65 -4.80
C ASP A 97 -4.70 16.17 -6.15
N ARG A 98 -4.16 15.67 -7.27
CA ARG A 98 -4.58 16.06 -8.62
C ARG A 98 -5.88 15.40 -9.08
N GLY A 99 -6.37 14.35 -8.41
CA GLY A 99 -7.69 13.74 -8.65
C GLY A 99 -7.97 13.35 -10.12
N LEU A 100 -7.00 12.76 -10.81
CA LEU A 100 -6.96 12.61 -12.29
C LEU A 100 -7.26 11.20 -12.82
#